data_AF-A0A956V7K1-F1
#
_entry.id   AF-A0A956V7K1-F1
#
_cell.length_a   1.000
_cell.length_b   1.000
_cell.length_c   1.000
_cell.angle_alpha   90.00
_cell.angle_beta   90.00
_cell.angle_gamma   90.00
#
_symmetry.space_group_name_H-M   'P 1'
#
loop_
_entity.id
_entity.type
_entity.pdbx_description
1 polymer ?
#
loop_
_entity_poly.entity_id
_entity_poly.type
_entity_poly.pdbx_seq_one_letter_code
_entity_poly.pdbx_strand_id
1 'polypeptide(L)' 'MSEKVRIYQLAKDLGIESKDLITALVDMGVDAKTASSSIDAETADMVKQLLEDSQEETSKPAESAT' A
#
# COMPACT_ATOMS: atom_id res chain seq x y z
N MET A 1 12.33 -1.83 18.43
CA MET A 1 12.93 -2.58 17.30
C MET A 1 12.63 -1.76 16.07
N SER A 2 13.63 -1.41 15.25
CA SER A 2 13.46 -0.51 14.10
C SER A 2 13.54 -1.33 12.81
N GLU A 3 12.61 -2.27 12.66
CA GLU A 3 12.50 -3.03 11.43
C GLU A 3 11.87 -2.13 10.37
N LYS A 4 12.62 -1.89 9.29
CA LYS A 4 12.19 -1.04 8.18
C LYS A 4 12.08 -1.89 6.92
N VAL A 5 10.93 -1.82 6.28
CA VAL A 5 10.64 -2.57 5.06
C VAL A 5 10.79 -1.63 3.86
N ARG A 6 11.45 -2.09 2.79
CA ARG A 6 11.51 -1.31 1.54
C ARG A 6 10.19 -1.41 0.80
N ILE A 7 9.69 -0.28 0.33
CA ILE A 7 8.40 -0.17 -0.37
C ILE A 7 8.36 -1.10 -1.59
N TYR A 8 9.41 -1.15 -2.41
CA TYR A 8 9.45 -2.06 -3.58
C TYR A 8 9.33 -3.54 -3.19
N GLN A 9 9.95 -3.96 -2.08
CA GLN A 9 9.87 -5.36 -1.63
C GLN A 9 8.46 -5.65 -1.16
N LEU A 10 7.90 -4.76 -0.33
CA LEU A 10 6.54 -4.88 0.16
C LEU A 10 5.50 -4.94 -0.98
N ALA A 11 5.62 -4.06 -1.97
CA ALA A 11 4.76 -4.05 -3.14
C ALA A 11 4.87 -5.36 -3.92
N LYS A 12 6.09 -5.87 -4.08
CA LYS A 12 6.35 -7.12 -4.79
C LYS A 12 5.81 -8.34 -4.04
N ASP A 13 5.91 -8.36 -2.71
CA ASP A 13 5.34 -9.41 -1.86
C ASP A 13 3.80 -9.39 -1.88
N LEU A 14 3.20 -8.20 -1.95
CA LEU A 14 1.76 -8.01 -2.08
C LEU A 14 1.24 -8.21 -3.51
N GLY A 15 2.12 -8.28 -4.51
CA GLY A 15 1.72 -8.40 -5.91
C GLY A 15 1.10 -7.14 -6.51
N ILE A 16 1.32 -5.97 -5.91
CA ILE A 16 0.78 -4.67 -6.32
C ILE A 16 1.86 -3.81 -6.99
N GLU A 17 1.46 -2.75 -7.70
CA GLU A 17 2.44 -1.79 -8.21
C GLU A 17 3.02 -0.95 -7.07
N SER A 18 4.33 -0.66 -7.17
CA SER A 18 4.98 0.22 -6.18
C SER A 18 4.35 1.61 -6.13
N LYS A 19 3.76 2.09 -7.24
CA LYS A 19 3.03 3.35 -7.27
C LYS A 19 1.78 3.34 -6.39
N ASP A 20 0.96 2.29 -6.46
CA ASP A 20 -0.25 2.18 -5.65
C ASP A 20 0.09 2.14 -4.16
N LEU A 21 1.14 1.37 -3.81
CA LEU A 21 1.65 1.32 -2.45
C LEU A 21 2.15 2.71 -1.99
N ILE A 22 2.87 3.44 -2.84
CA ILE A 22 3.33 4.80 -2.54
C ILE A 22 2.14 5.74 -2.33
N THR A 23 1.10 5.66 -3.16
CA THR A 23 -0.10 6.49 -3.02
C THR A 23 -0.78 6.22 -1.68
N ALA A 24 -1.01 4.96 -1.32
CA ALA A 24 -1.61 4.60 -0.02
C ALA A 24 -0.77 5.11 1.16
N LEU A 25 0.56 5.00 1.06
CA LEU A 25 1.48 5.53 2.07
C LEU A 25 1.37 7.06 2.20
N VAL A 26 1.34 7.78 1.07
CA VAL A 26 1.21 9.24 1.06
C VAL A 26 -0.13 9.68 1.62
N ASP A 27 -1.23 8.98 1.30
CA ASP A 27 -2.57 9.25 1.83
C ASP A 27 -2.64 9.07 3.35
N MET A 28 -1.84 8.15 3.90
CA MET A 28 -1.67 7.95 5.35
C MET A 28 -0.73 8.97 6.00
N GLY A 29 -0.15 9.90 5.24
CA GLY A 29 0.79 10.91 5.72
C GLY A 29 2.23 10.42 5.84
N VAL A 30 2.58 9.30 5.20
CA VAL A 30 3.93 8.74 5.18
C VAL A 30 4.71 9.33 4.01
N ASP A 31 5.94 9.81 4.28
CA ASP A 31 6.80 10.44 3.27
C ASP A 31 7.44 9.39 2.32
N ALA A 32 6.63 8.85 1.42
CA ALA A 32 7.01 7.89 0.41
C ALA A 32 7.15 8.57 -0.97
N LYS A 33 8.39 8.79 -1.44
CA LYS A 33 8.65 9.41 -2.75
C LYS A 33 8.98 8.41 -3.85
N THR A 34 9.61 7.28 -3.50
CA THR A 34 10.10 6.29 -4.45
C THR A 34 10.06 4.89 -3.85
N ALA A 35 10.03 3.86 -4.69
CA ALA A 35 9.98 2.47 -4.25
C ALA A 35 11.25 2.03 -3.46
N SER A 36 12.36 2.77 -3.61
CA SER A 36 13.59 2.54 -2.85
C SER A 36 13.54 3.06 -1.42
N SER A 37 12.54 3.88 -1.06
CA SER A 37 12.34 4.32 0.33
C SER A 37 11.98 3.13 1.23
N SER A 38 12.32 3.27 2.51
CA SER A 38 11.95 2.31 3.55
C SER A 38 10.95 2.93 4.51
N ILE A 39 9.97 2.14 4.92
CA ILE A 39 8.94 2.50 5.90
C ILE A 39 9.09 1.63 7.14
N ASP A 40 8.50 2.04 8.26
CA ASP A 40 8.50 1.24 9.48
C ASP A 40 7.61 0.01 9.32
N ALA A 41 7.92 -1.07 10.05
CA ALA A 41 7.15 -2.31 9.98
C ALA A 41 5.67 -2.09 10.35
N GLU A 42 5.41 -1.22 11.32
CA GLU A 42 4.03 -0.88 11.75
C GLU A 42 3.23 -0.25 10.60
N THR A 43 3.86 0.68 9.86
CA THR A 43 3.26 1.29 8.66
C THR A 43 3.05 0.27 7.55
N ALA A 44 4.02 -0.62 7.34
CA ALA A 44 3.92 -1.67 6.32
C ALA A 44 2.74 -2.60 6.59
N ASP A 45 2.50 -2.95 7.85
CA ASP A 45 1.39 -3.82 8.26
C ASP A 45 0.03 -3.13 8.07
N MET A 46 -0.10 -1.87 8.48
CA MET A 46 -1.34 -1.10 8.27
C MET A 46 -1.70 -1.00 6.79
N VAL A 47 -0.72 -0.70 5.94
CA VAL A 47 -0.92 -0.58 4.50
C VAL A 47 -1.26 -1.93 3.87
N LYS A 48 -0.59 -3.00 4.31
CA LYS A 48 -0.94 -4.37 3.91
C LYS A 48 -2.41 -4.67 4.17
N GLN A 49 -2.89 -4.47 5.40
CA GLN A 49 -4.29 -4.68 5.74
C GLN A 49 -5.23 -3.84 4.88
N LEU A 50 -4.94 -2.55 4.73
CA LEU A 50 -5.78 -1.64 3.93
C LEU A 50 -5.89 -2.07 2.46
N LEU A 51 -4.79 -2.54 1.88
CA LEU A 51 -4.78 -3.03 0.51
C LEU A 51 -5.41 -4.41 0.39
N GLU A 52 -5.19 -5.33 1.33
CA GLU A 52 -5.88 -6.62 1.37
C GLU A 52 -7.40 -6.44 1.43
N ASP A 53 -7.89 -5.50 2.24
CA ASP A 53 -9.32 -5.13 2.32
C ASP A 53 -9.82 -4.44 1.02
N SER A 54 -9.00 -3.61 0.37
CA SER A 54 -9.36 -2.97 -0.91
C SER A 54 -9.30 -3.90 -2.14
N GLN A 55 -8.57 -5.02 -2.08
CA GLN A 55 -8.54 -6.00 -3.17
C GLN A 55 -9.86 -6.78 -3.26
N GLU A 56 -10.64 -6.89 -2.17
CA GLU A 56 -12.00 -7.44 -2.24
C GLU A 56 -13.01 -6.45 -2.88
N GLU A 57 -12.78 -5.14 -2.75
CA GLU A 57 -13.72 -4.09 -3.19
C GLU A 57 -13.38 -3.44 -4.56
N THR A 58 -12.45 -3.99 -5.33
CA THR A 58 -12.17 -3.51 -6.72
C THR A 58 -12.61 -4.47 -7.82
N SER A 59 -13.27 -5.58 -7.44
CA SER A 59 -13.93 -6.50 -8.38
C SER A 59 -15.44 -6.25 -8.55
N LYS A 60 -15.98 -5.09 -8.16
CA LYS A 60 -17.37 -4.73 -8.46
C LYS A 60 -17.43 -3.41 -9.24
N PRO A 61 -17.87 -3.45 -10.51
CA PRO A 61 -17.92 -2.27 -11.35
C PRO A 61 -18.91 -1.27 -10.76
N ALA A 62 -18.60 0.00 -10.95
CA ALA A 62 -19.54 1.09 -10.87
C ALA A 62 -20.77 0.78 -11.77
N GLU A 63 -21.82 0.21 -11.18
CA GLU A 63 -23.17 0.27 -11.72
C GLU A 63 -24.15 0.40 -10.55
N SER A 64 -24.42 1.64 -10.17
CA SER A 64 -25.67 2.09 -9.53
C SER A 64 -25.59 3.60 -9.28
N ALA A 65 -25.45 4.37 -10.35
CA ALA A 65 -26.03 5.70 -10.40
C ALA A 65 -27.27 5.60 -11.29
N THR A 66 -28.41 5.89 -10.67
CA THR A 66 -29.79 5.90 -11.16
C THR A 66 -29.99 6.84 -12.35
#